data_AF-A0A9N9IR73-F1
#
_entry.id   AF-A0A9N9IR73-F1
#
_cell.length_a   1.000
_cell.length_b   1.000
_cell.length_c   1.000
_cell.angle_alpha   90.00
_cell.angle_beta   90.00
_cell.angle_gamma   90.00
#
_symmetry.space_group_name_H-M   'P 1'
#
loop_
_entity.id
_entity.type
_entity.pdbx_description
1 polymer ?
#
loop_
_entity_poly.entity_id
_entity_poly.type
_entity_poly.pdbx_seq_one_letter_code
_entity_poly.pdbx_strand_id
1 'polypeptide(L)'
;MGLSHSSTYHSSHIRSVTEFGPVIVEPHSEIYPRLSIEDFIGCDNETYSPQFELFVQSYQAMYDRPHTDMRSYYQVAGIHSLPWTPYDGVTGGIHEYKNETDWATGRWGGYCSHGSVLFGPWHRPYLLLIESLVINEAKKIALQYPDNEKEKYVEAANQLRFPYWDWADEKALLKGMPDVFIVAELEIKTPKGKEKVKNPLKSYTLPVDLSFPLGK
;
A
#
# COMPACT_ATOMS: atom_id res chain seq x y z
N MET A 1 45.03 8.79 0.61
CA MET A 1 44.62 9.01 -0.79
C MET A 1 43.28 8.34 -0.99
N GLY A 2 42.19 9.11 -0.89
CA GLY A 2 40.82 8.59 -0.97
C GLY A 2 40.30 8.65 -2.39
N LEU A 3 39.87 7.52 -2.94
CA LEU A 3 39.19 7.44 -4.22
C LEU A 3 37.70 7.73 -4.02
N SER A 4 37.30 8.94 -4.39
CA SER A 4 35.91 9.33 -4.65
C SER A 4 35.34 8.44 -5.76
N HIS A 5 34.34 7.63 -5.45
CA HIS A 5 33.51 6.97 -6.46
C HIS A 5 32.29 7.85 -6.73
N SER A 6 32.34 8.58 -7.84
CA SER A 6 31.17 9.18 -8.47
C SER A 6 30.35 8.04 -9.10
N SER A 7 29.16 7.78 -8.56
CA SER A 7 28.19 6.89 -9.20
C SER A 7 27.44 7.69 -10.27
N THR A 8 27.93 7.63 -11.50
CA THR A 8 27.14 8.01 -12.68
C THR A 8 26.11 6.92 -12.94
N TYR A 9 24.83 7.23 -12.71
CA TYR A 9 23.70 6.41 -13.14
C TYR A 9 23.72 6.26 -14.67
N HIS A 10 24.03 5.07 -15.16
CA HIS A 10 23.88 4.71 -16.56
C HIS A 10 22.39 4.41 -16.82
N SER A 11 21.67 5.38 -17.37
CA SER A 11 20.30 5.20 -17.86
C SER A 11 20.36 4.54 -19.24
N SER A 12 20.41 3.20 -19.29
CA SER A 12 20.44 2.47 -20.56
C SER A 12 19.06 2.06 -21.08
N HIS A 13 17.98 2.38 -20.38
CA HIS A 13 16.62 2.16 -20.87
C HIS A 13 15.80 3.38 -20.45
N ILE A 14 15.47 4.24 -21.42
CA ILE A 14 14.50 5.32 -21.22
C ILE A 14 13.20 4.62 -20.85
N ARG A 15 12.94 4.53 -19.54
CA ARG A 15 11.64 4.20 -18.97
C ARG A 15 10.71 5.24 -19.58
N SER A 16 9.82 4.83 -20.48
CA SER A 16 8.67 5.67 -20.86
C SER A 16 7.79 5.75 -19.63
N VAL A 17 8.21 6.56 -18.66
CA VAL A 17 7.50 6.76 -17.43
C VAL A 17 6.20 7.46 -17.79
N THR A 18 5.12 6.95 -17.21
CA THR A 18 3.77 7.45 -17.38
C THR A 18 3.69 8.96 -17.14
N GLU A 19 2.55 9.55 -17.49
CA GLU A 19 2.14 10.94 -17.19
C GLU A 19 2.49 11.43 -15.76
N PHE A 20 2.73 10.50 -14.82
CA PHE A 20 2.93 10.75 -13.39
C PHE A 20 4.37 10.59 -12.88
N GLY A 21 5.35 10.27 -13.74
CA GLY A 21 6.76 10.07 -13.36
C GLY A 21 7.04 8.73 -12.66
N PRO A 22 8.31 8.44 -12.30
CA PRO A 22 8.71 7.13 -11.76
C PRO A 22 8.20 6.91 -10.33
N VAL A 23 7.96 5.65 -9.99
CA VAL A 23 7.64 5.23 -8.62
C VAL A 23 8.94 5.03 -7.86
N ILE A 24 9.28 6.00 -7.02
CA ILE A 24 10.49 5.99 -6.19
C ILE A 24 10.08 5.64 -4.76
N VAL A 25 10.68 4.56 -4.23
CA VAL A 25 10.57 4.16 -2.83
C VAL A 25 11.88 4.55 -2.14
N GLU A 26 11.80 5.53 -1.25
CA GLU A 26 12.93 5.97 -0.44
C GLU A 26 12.97 5.17 0.87
N PRO A 27 14.15 4.77 1.36
CA PRO A 27 14.26 4.12 2.66
C PRO A 27 13.82 5.08 3.77
N HIS A 28 13.17 4.54 4.80
CA HIS A 28 12.90 5.31 6.01
C HIS A 28 14.22 5.68 6.71
N SER A 29 14.37 6.94 7.09
CA SER A 29 15.57 7.44 7.79
C SER A 29 15.75 6.84 9.17
N GLU A 30 14.64 6.50 9.83
CA GLU A 30 14.58 5.91 11.17
C GLU A 30 13.85 4.58 11.13
N ILE A 31 14.16 3.70 12.10
CA ILE A 31 13.58 2.36 12.19
C ILE A 31 12.51 2.34 13.28
N TYR A 32 11.28 2.01 12.88
CA TYR A 32 10.16 1.75 13.79
C TYR A 32 9.56 0.37 13.49
N PRO A 33 8.99 -0.31 14.50
CA PRO A 33 8.35 -1.60 14.30
C PRO A 33 7.03 -1.44 13.53
N ARG A 34 6.66 -2.48 12.77
CA ARG A 34 5.26 -2.68 12.38
C ARG A 34 4.51 -3.22 13.58
N LEU A 35 3.45 -2.54 14.00
CA LEU A 35 2.61 -2.95 15.13
C LEU A 35 1.40 -3.76 14.66
N SER A 36 0.77 -4.50 15.57
CA SER A 36 -0.49 -5.17 15.26
C SER A 36 -1.58 -4.14 15.02
N ILE A 37 -2.50 -4.41 14.09
CA ILE A 37 -3.70 -3.57 13.90
C ILE A 37 -4.55 -3.50 15.17
N GLU A 38 -4.51 -4.54 16.00
CA GLU A 38 -5.18 -4.57 17.32
C GLU A 38 -4.58 -3.54 18.28
N ASP A 39 -3.26 -3.30 18.21
CA ASP A 39 -2.61 -2.27 19.04
C ASP A 39 -3.04 -0.87 18.60
N PHE A 40 -3.27 -0.67 17.29
CA PHE A 40 -3.73 0.61 16.75
C PHE A 40 -5.17 0.96 17.17
N ILE A 41 -6.06 -0.03 17.27
CA ILE A 41 -7.50 0.18 17.50
C ILE A 41 -7.95 0.04 18.97
N GLY A 42 -7.04 -0.34 19.88
CA GLY A 42 -7.38 -0.57 21.28
C GLY A 42 -8.04 0.64 21.96
N CYS A 43 -9.12 0.38 22.72
CA CYS A 43 -10.03 1.40 23.27
C CYS A 43 -9.39 2.48 24.17
N ASP A 44 -8.19 2.21 24.73
CA ASP A 44 -7.47 3.13 25.62
C ASP A 44 -6.21 3.74 24.97
N ASN A 45 -6.02 3.53 23.66
CA ASN A 45 -4.74 3.79 23.03
C ASN A 45 -4.61 5.20 22.43
N GLU A 46 -4.59 6.22 23.29
CA GLU A 46 -4.19 7.57 22.88
C GLU A 46 -2.79 7.61 22.23
N THR A 47 -1.93 6.62 22.56
CA THR A 47 -0.55 6.53 22.07
C THR A 47 -0.49 6.28 20.56
N TYR A 48 -1.31 5.35 20.03
CA TYR A 48 -1.30 4.98 18.60
C TYR A 48 -2.50 5.48 17.81
N SER A 49 -3.47 6.13 18.46
CA SER A 49 -4.62 6.74 17.78
C SER A 49 -4.18 7.65 16.61
N PRO A 50 -3.19 8.54 16.75
CA PRO A 50 -2.80 9.41 15.63
C PRO A 50 -2.23 8.64 14.43
N GLN A 51 -1.45 7.58 14.68
CA GLN A 51 -0.94 6.69 13.64
C GLN A 51 -2.10 5.99 12.93
N PHE A 52 -3.08 5.47 13.67
CA PHE A 52 -4.25 4.80 13.11
C PHE A 52 -5.11 5.76 12.27
N GLU A 53 -5.39 6.95 12.80
CA GLU A 53 -6.19 7.97 12.10
C GLU A 53 -5.51 8.42 10.81
N LEU A 54 -4.18 8.61 10.83
CA LEU A 54 -3.41 8.87 9.62
C LEU A 54 -3.41 7.69 8.67
N PHE A 55 -3.29 6.45 9.17
CA PHE A 55 -3.31 5.25 8.36
C PHE A 55 -4.62 5.15 7.56
N VAL A 56 -5.77 5.34 8.22
CA VAL A 56 -7.10 5.36 7.59
C VAL A 56 -7.17 6.46 6.53
N GLN A 57 -6.82 7.70 6.87
CA GLN A 57 -6.89 8.83 5.92
C GLN A 57 -5.95 8.64 4.72
N SER A 58 -4.77 8.06 4.95
CA SER A 58 -3.77 7.83 3.91
C SER A 58 -4.17 6.73 2.94
N TYR A 59 -4.78 5.65 3.46
CA TYR A 59 -5.32 4.59 2.61
C TYR A 59 -6.47 5.12 1.73
N GLN A 60 -7.35 5.95 2.31
CA GLN A 60 -8.39 6.64 1.54
C GLN A 60 -7.78 7.57 0.47
N ALA A 61 -6.74 8.33 0.80
CA ALA A 61 -6.04 9.17 -0.17
C ALA A 61 -5.42 8.36 -1.32
N MET A 62 -4.94 7.13 -1.08
CA MET A 62 -4.50 6.23 -2.15
C MET A 62 -5.66 5.73 -3.03
N TYR A 63 -6.85 5.55 -2.46
CA TYR A 63 -8.05 5.16 -3.21
C TYR A 63 -8.57 6.29 -4.09
N ASP A 64 -8.46 7.53 -3.62
CA ASP A 64 -8.97 8.73 -4.30
C ASP A 64 -8.08 9.19 -5.47
N ARG A 65 -6.86 8.64 -5.58
CA ARG A 65 -5.97 8.90 -6.72
C ARG A 65 -6.63 8.42 -8.03
N PRO A 66 -6.42 9.15 -9.14
CA PRO A 66 -6.83 8.66 -10.46
C PRO A 66 -6.29 7.25 -10.70
N HIS A 67 -7.12 6.33 -11.19
CA HIS A 67 -6.70 4.95 -11.43
C HIS A 67 -5.64 4.82 -12.54
N THR A 68 -5.36 5.90 -13.29
CA THR A 68 -4.26 6.01 -14.24
C THR A 68 -2.93 6.40 -13.58
N ASP A 69 -2.95 6.91 -12.34
CA ASP A 69 -1.74 7.17 -11.56
C ASP A 69 -1.16 5.85 -11.06
N MET A 70 0.10 5.56 -11.43
CA MET A 70 0.81 4.35 -11.01
C MET A 70 0.92 4.16 -9.50
N ARG A 71 0.75 5.24 -8.72
CA ARG A 71 0.79 5.24 -7.25
C ARG A 71 -0.61 5.11 -6.65
N SER A 72 -1.67 5.04 -7.47
CA SER A 72 -3.02 4.74 -7.02
C SER A 72 -3.09 3.32 -6.48
N TYR A 73 -4.03 3.07 -5.57
CA TYR A 73 -4.25 1.73 -5.08
C TYR A 73 -4.59 0.74 -6.20
N TYR A 74 -5.35 1.18 -7.21
CA TYR A 74 -5.68 0.35 -8.38
C TYR A 74 -4.43 -0.16 -9.11
N GLN A 75 -3.49 0.74 -9.46
CA GLN A 75 -2.28 0.37 -10.18
C GLN A 75 -1.34 -0.49 -9.32
N VAL A 76 -1.17 -0.15 -8.04
CA VAL A 76 -0.33 -0.91 -7.11
C VAL A 76 -0.92 -2.30 -6.88
N ALA A 77 -2.22 -2.43 -6.65
CA ALA A 77 -2.91 -3.72 -6.54
C ALA A 77 -2.78 -4.55 -7.83
N GLY A 78 -2.81 -3.87 -8.99
CA GLY A 78 -2.61 -4.48 -10.30
C GLY A 78 -1.23 -5.11 -10.51
N ILE A 79 -0.20 -4.72 -9.74
CA ILE A 79 1.09 -5.42 -9.73
C ILE A 79 0.90 -6.89 -9.31
N HIS A 80 -0.05 -7.18 -8.42
CA HIS A 80 -0.27 -8.55 -8.00
C HIS A 80 -0.77 -9.44 -9.13
N SER A 81 -1.75 -8.98 -9.93
CA SER A 81 -2.31 -9.75 -11.04
C SER A 81 -3.15 -8.90 -12.01
N LEU A 82 -4.47 -9.09 -12.05
CA LEU A 82 -5.39 -8.37 -12.92
C LEU A 82 -5.27 -6.86 -12.72
N PRO A 83 -5.31 -6.04 -13.81
CA PRO A 83 -5.64 -6.41 -15.19
C PRO A 83 -4.46 -6.91 -16.06
N TRP A 84 -3.33 -7.31 -15.46
CA TRP A 84 -2.12 -7.74 -16.19
C TRP A 84 -1.49 -6.64 -17.06
N THR A 85 -1.55 -5.40 -16.58
CA THR A 85 -0.95 -4.25 -17.26
C THR A 85 0.52 -4.08 -16.90
N PRO A 86 1.32 -3.46 -17.80
CA PRO A 86 2.66 -3.00 -17.47
C PRO A 86 2.67 -2.06 -16.26
N TYR A 87 3.73 -2.13 -15.46
CA TYR A 87 3.94 -1.25 -14.30
C TYR A 87 5.38 -0.73 -14.31
N ASP A 88 5.54 0.59 -14.19
CA ASP A 88 6.85 1.28 -14.18
C ASP A 88 7.74 0.96 -15.39
N GLY A 89 7.11 0.84 -16.57
CA GLY A 89 7.78 0.50 -17.82
C GLY A 89 8.25 -0.96 -17.90
N VAL A 90 8.04 -1.76 -16.84
CA VAL A 90 8.22 -3.20 -16.90
C VAL A 90 6.97 -3.80 -17.51
N THR A 91 7.13 -4.49 -18.63
CA THR A 91 6.07 -5.28 -19.23
C THR A 91 6.16 -6.69 -18.69
N GLY A 92 5.01 -7.25 -18.35
CA GLY A 92 4.88 -8.68 -18.22
C GLY A 92 5.32 -9.39 -19.48
N GLY A 93 6.39 -10.16 -19.38
CA GLY A 93 6.90 -10.87 -20.54
C GLY A 93 5.84 -11.81 -21.13
N ILE A 94 6.05 -12.13 -22.40
CA ILE A 94 5.43 -13.14 -23.28
C ILE A 94 5.41 -14.57 -22.67
N HIS A 95 5.70 -14.70 -21.38
CA HIS A 95 5.71 -15.93 -20.62
C HIS A 95 4.29 -16.18 -20.11
N GLU A 96 3.51 -16.80 -21.00
CA GLU A 96 2.34 -17.58 -20.60
C GLU A 96 2.69 -18.42 -19.38
N TYR A 97 1.79 -18.49 -18.41
CA TYR A 97 1.79 -19.49 -17.36
C TYR A 97 1.78 -20.85 -18.06
N LYS A 98 2.95 -21.47 -18.22
CA LYS A 98 3.06 -22.82 -18.75
C LYS A 98 2.64 -23.79 -17.66
N ASN A 99 1.34 -23.91 -17.43
CA ASN A 99 0.77 -25.08 -16.79
C ASN A 99 -0.15 -25.78 -17.80
N GLU A 100 -0.34 -27.09 -17.61
CA GLU A 100 -1.11 -27.94 -18.53
C GLU A 100 -2.64 -27.81 -18.34
N THR A 101 -3.10 -26.75 -17.68
CA THR A 101 -4.53 -26.56 -17.38
C THR A 101 -5.12 -25.47 -18.30
N ASP A 102 -6.26 -25.77 -18.91
CA ASP A 102 -6.93 -24.90 -19.91
C ASP A 102 -7.15 -23.45 -19.46
N TRP A 103 -7.22 -23.19 -18.15
CA TRP A 103 -7.45 -21.85 -17.62
C TRP A 103 -6.19 -20.96 -17.60
N ALA A 104 -4.98 -21.51 -17.71
CA ALA A 104 -3.73 -20.77 -17.62
C ALA A 104 -2.93 -20.68 -18.94
N THR A 105 -3.23 -21.54 -19.92
CA THR A 105 -2.68 -21.45 -21.28
C THR A 105 -2.88 -20.03 -21.83
N GLY A 106 -1.81 -19.36 -22.26
CA GLY A 106 -1.90 -18.00 -22.82
C GLY A 106 -1.86 -16.85 -21.81
N ARG A 107 -1.82 -17.08 -20.49
CA ARG A 107 -1.99 -16.00 -19.50
C ARG A 107 -0.72 -15.71 -18.72
N TRP A 108 -0.28 -14.46 -18.66
CA TRP A 108 0.94 -14.08 -17.91
C TRP A 108 0.75 -14.08 -16.36
N GLY A 109 -0.49 -14.06 -15.86
CA GLY A 109 -0.82 -14.31 -14.44
C GLY A 109 -0.50 -13.16 -13.46
N GLY A 110 0.35 -12.21 -13.86
CA GLY A 110 0.77 -11.05 -13.05
C GLY A 110 2.23 -11.13 -12.62
N TYR A 111 2.69 -10.16 -11.83
CA TYR A 111 4.05 -10.16 -11.32
C TYR A 111 4.24 -11.08 -10.10
N CYS A 112 3.15 -11.44 -9.40
CA CYS A 112 3.25 -12.14 -8.13
C CYS A 112 3.77 -13.57 -8.25
N SER A 113 4.77 -13.90 -7.41
CA SER A 113 5.35 -15.24 -7.33
C SER A 113 4.59 -16.13 -6.33
N HIS A 114 3.79 -17.08 -6.84
CA HIS A 114 3.11 -18.12 -6.05
C HIS A 114 3.76 -19.49 -6.29
N GLY A 115 3.67 -20.40 -5.30
CA GLY A 115 4.19 -21.76 -5.42
C GLY A 115 5.71 -21.85 -5.64
N SER A 116 6.45 -20.79 -5.31
CA SER A 116 7.90 -20.66 -5.53
C SER A 116 8.60 -20.20 -4.26
N VAL A 117 9.88 -20.54 -4.12
CA VAL A 117 10.77 -20.03 -3.04
C VAL A 117 10.88 -18.51 -3.02
N LEU A 118 10.52 -17.85 -4.13
CA LEU A 118 10.50 -16.39 -4.24
C LEU A 118 9.24 -15.75 -3.64
N PHE A 119 8.27 -16.52 -3.14
CA PHE A 119 7.05 -15.99 -2.54
C PHE A 119 7.33 -14.92 -1.47
N GLY A 120 8.09 -15.27 -0.42
CA GLY A 120 8.43 -14.32 0.65
C GLY A 120 9.26 -13.12 0.17
N PRO A 121 10.38 -13.36 -0.55
CA PRO A 121 11.20 -12.29 -1.12
C PRO A 121 10.48 -11.35 -2.09
N TRP A 122 9.41 -11.79 -2.77
CA TRP A 122 8.62 -10.94 -3.68
C TRP A 122 7.57 -10.10 -2.92
N HIS A 123 6.85 -10.69 -1.97
CA HIS A 123 5.81 -9.98 -1.22
C HIS A 123 6.39 -8.92 -0.26
N ARG A 124 7.62 -9.10 0.21
CA ARG A 124 8.28 -8.14 1.10
C ARG A 124 8.44 -6.74 0.46
N PRO A 125 9.09 -6.58 -0.71
CA PRO A 125 9.18 -5.29 -1.39
C PRO A 125 7.82 -4.80 -1.90
N TYR A 126 6.87 -5.69 -2.22
CA TYR A 126 5.52 -5.30 -2.58
C TYR A 126 4.78 -4.60 -1.42
N LEU A 127 4.85 -5.15 -0.20
CA LEU A 127 4.33 -4.48 0.99
C LEU A 127 5.10 -3.20 1.35
N LEU A 128 6.41 -3.16 1.13
CA LEU A 128 7.20 -1.93 1.34
C LEU A 128 6.77 -0.79 0.40
N LEU A 129 6.41 -1.11 -0.85
CA LEU A 129 5.84 -0.13 -1.78
C LEU A 129 4.54 0.46 -1.24
N ILE A 130 3.60 -0.40 -0.80
CA ILE A 130 2.32 0.05 -0.23
C ILE A 130 2.56 0.90 1.03
N GLU A 131 3.40 0.41 1.95
CA GLU A 131 3.78 1.13 3.17
C GLU A 131 4.34 2.53 2.87
N SER A 132 5.24 2.64 1.89
CA SER A 132 5.87 3.90 1.52
C SER A 132 4.85 4.90 0.95
N LEU A 133 3.92 4.44 0.11
CA LEU A 133 2.87 5.28 -0.44
C LEU A 133 1.89 5.78 0.63
N VAL A 134 1.48 4.89 1.54
CA VAL A 134 0.64 5.25 2.70
C VAL A 134 1.34 6.29 3.57
N ILE A 135 2.61 6.09 3.93
CA ILE A 135 3.35 7.02 4.79
C ILE A 135 3.57 8.37 4.09
N ASN A 136 3.79 8.38 2.78
CA ASN A 136 3.92 9.61 2.02
C ASN A 136 2.62 10.44 2.05
N GLU A 137 1.45 9.81 1.97
CA GLU A 137 0.17 10.51 2.17
C GLU A 137 -0.01 10.93 3.63
N ALA A 138 0.35 10.09 4.61
CA ALA A 138 0.26 10.41 6.03
C ALA A 138 1.03 11.69 6.37
N LYS A 139 2.26 11.82 5.86
CA LYS A 139 3.09 13.02 6.07
C LYS A 139 2.44 14.28 5.49
N LYS A 140 1.79 14.20 4.32
CA LYS A 140 1.07 15.34 3.73
C LYS A 140 -0.18 15.71 4.53
N ILE A 141 -0.91 14.72 5.03
CA ILE A 141 -2.13 14.91 5.81
C ILE A 141 -1.80 15.48 7.19
N ALA A 142 -0.75 14.99 7.84
CA ALA A 142 -0.28 15.47 9.14
C ALA A 142 -0.03 16.99 9.15
N LEU A 143 0.52 17.54 8.07
CA LEU A 143 0.78 18.98 7.92
C LEU A 143 -0.48 19.84 7.83
N GLN A 144 -1.65 19.23 7.58
CA GLN A 144 -2.93 19.92 7.47
C GLN A 144 -3.65 20.06 8.82
N TYR A 145 -3.21 19.32 9.85
CA TYR A 145 -3.80 19.46 11.18
C TYR A 145 -3.59 20.86 11.76
N PRO A 146 -4.52 21.35 12.61
CA PRO A 146 -4.39 22.62 13.32
C PRO A 146 -3.09 22.71 14.13
N ASP A 147 -2.58 23.92 14.34
CA ASP A 147 -1.26 24.15 14.96
C ASP A 147 -1.09 23.50 16.35
N ASN A 148 -2.17 23.40 17.14
CA ASN A 148 -2.14 22.76 18.46
C ASN A 148 -2.01 21.23 18.41
N GLU A 149 -2.10 20.61 17.23
CA GLU A 149 -2.01 19.15 17.05
C GLU A 149 -1.03 18.73 15.95
N LYS A 150 -0.64 19.66 15.08
CA LYS A 150 0.22 19.41 13.92
C LYS A 150 1.49 18.64 14.30
N GLU A 151 2.18 19.05 15.36
CA GLU A 151 3.41 18.38 15.81
C GLU A 151 3.16 16.92 16.20
N LYS A 152 2.07 16.65 16.93
CA LYS A 152 1.65 15.29 17.33
C LYS A 152 1.41 14.41 16.10
N TYR A 153 0.72 14.91 15.08
CA TYR A 153 0.46 14.13 13.86
C TYR A 153 1.68 14.02 12.93
N VAL A 154 2.55 15.03 12.88
CA VAL A 154 3.82 14.94 12.14
C VAL A 154 4.71 13.85 12.74
N GLU A 155 4.80 13.80 14.07
CA GLU A 155 5.55 12.75 14.75
C GLU A 155 4.93 11.37 14.49
N ALA A 156 3.61 11.25 14.61
CA ALA A 156 2.91 10.01 14.29
C ALA A 156 3.14 9.55 12.84
N ALA A 157 3.15 10.46 11.86
CA ALA A 157 3.42 10.14 10.47
C ALA A 157 4.87 9.66 10.24
N ASN A 158 5.83 10.15 11.01
CA ASN A 158 7.23 9.69 10.95
C ASN A 158 7.40 8.27 11.52
N GLN A 159 6.67 7.99 12.61
CA GLN A 159 6.69 6.68 13.28
C GLN A 159 5.81 5.62 12.60
N LEU A 160 4.83 6.03 11.80
CA LEU A 160 3.87 5.13 11.17
C LEU A 160 4.58 4.06 10.33
N ARG A 161 4.20 2.80 10.55
CA ARG A 161 4.54 1.64 9.72
C ARG A 161 3.27 0.87 9.41
N PHE A 162 3.26 0.12 8.31
CA PHE A 162 2.11 -0.63 7.87
C PHE A 162 1.76 -1.71 8.90
N PRO A 163 0.57 -1.68 9.51
CA PRO A 163 0.22 -2.62 10.57
C PRO A 163 0.07 -4.03 10.02
N TYR A 164 0.32 -5.03 10.86
CA TYR A 164 0.03 -6.43 10.53
C TYR A 164 -1.22 -6.90 11.28
N TRP A 165 -1.92 -7.90 10.72
CA TRP A 165 -2.94 -8.63 11.44
C TRP A 165 -2.39 -9.99 11.82
N ASP A 166 -2.27 -10.23 13.12
CA ASP A 166 -1.91 -11.55 13.65
C ASP A 166 -3.14 -12.47 13.67
N TRP A 167 -3.40 -13.12 12.55
CA TRP A 167 -4.51 -14.06 12.42
C TRP A 167 -4.32 -15.34 13.25
N ALA A 168 -3.11 -15.59 13.77
CA ALA A 168 -2.78 -16.75 14.59
C ALA A 168 -2.82 -16.44 16.11
N ASP A 169 -3.04 -15.18 16.49
CA ASP A 169 -3.20 -14.77 17.89
C ASP A 169 -4.47 -15.37 18.52
N GLU A 170 -4.43 -15.63 19.83
CA GLU A 170 -5.57 -16.17 20.58
C GLU A 170 -6.82 -15.28 20.45
N LYS A 171 -6.66 -13.96 20.36
CA LYS A 171 -7.78 -13.03 20.15
C LYS A 171 -8.44 -13.27 18.79
N ALA A 172 -7.68 -13.55 17.75
CA ALA A 172 -8.24 -13.85 16.41
C ALA A 172 -9.00 -15.18 16.41
N LEU A 173 -8.55 -16.18 17.18
CA LEU A 173 -9.28 -17.43 17.37
C LEU A 173 -10.61 -17.24 18.13
N LEU A 174 -10.63 -16.38 19.14
CA LEU A 174 -11.80 -16.14 19.99
C LEU A 174 -12.82 -15.17 19.37
N LYS A 175 -12.34 -14.11 18.72
CA LYS A 175 -13.16 -12.99 18.22
C LYS A 175 -13.30 -12.98 16.70
N GLY A 176 -12.49 -13.76 15.99
CA GLY A 176 -12.43 -13.75 14.54
C GLY A 176 -11.69 -12.53 13.99
N MET A 177 -12.17 -12.05 12.83
CA MET A 177 -11.58 -10.90 12.14
C MET A 177 -11.88 -9.59 12.92
N PRO A 178 -10.89 -8.69 13.07
CA PRO A 178 -11.10 -7.40 13.74
C PRO A 178 -12.22 -6.57 13.11
N ASP A 179 -13.04 -5.91 13.94
CA ASP A 179 -14.21 -5.11 13.48
C ASP A 179 -13.82 -4.00 12.48
N VAL A 180 -12.60 -3.47 12.59
CA VAL A 180 -12.04 -2.48 11.67
C VAL A 180 -12.01 -2.94 10.22
N PHE A 181 -12.09 -4.25 9.94
CA PHE A 181 -12.19 -4.77 8.56
C PHE A 181 -13.64 -5.02 8.12
N ILE A 182 -14.63 -4.83 9.00
CA ILE A 182 -16.04 -5.18 8.75
C ILE A 182 -16.93 -3.93 8.72
N VAL A 183 -16.71 -2.99 9.64
CA VAL A 183 -17.56 -1.81 9.80
C VAL A 183 -17.47 -0.88 8.58
N ALA A 184 -18.60 -0.30 8.18
CA ALA A 184 -18.69 0.53 6.98
C ALA A 184 -18.03 1.90 7.15
N GLU A 185 -18.06 2.43 8.37
CA GLU A 185 -17.56 3.76 8.72
C GLU A 185 -16.73 3.67 9.99
N LEU A 186 -15.74 4.55 10.10
CA LEU A 186 -14.92 4.74 11.28
C LEU A 186 -15.12 6.17 11.80
N GLU A 187 -15.11 6.35 13.11
CA GLU A 187 -15.10 7.67 13.72
C GLU A 187 -13.66 8.00 14.12
N ILE A 188 -13.05 8.96 13.42
CA ILE A 188 -11.63 9.32 13.58
C ILE A 188 -11.47 10.84 13.70
N LYS A 189 -10.33 11.30 14.23
CA LYS A 189 -9.95 12.71 14.17
C LYS A 189 -9.21 13.02 12.87
N THR A 190 -9.67 14.03 12.15
CA THR A 190 -9.06 14.51 10.91
C THR A 190 -8.64 15.98 11.07
N PRO A 191 -7.96 16.60 10.08
CA PRO A 191 -7.64 18.01 10.11
C PRO A 191 -8.84 18.95 10.37
N LYS A 192 -10.06 18.48 10.10
CA LYS A 192 -11.32 19.23 10.29
C LYS A 192 -11.97 18.98 11.65
N GLY A 193 -11.38 18.13 12.50
CA GLY A 193 -11.95 17.68 13.75
C GLY A 193 -12.42 16.23 13.69
N LYS A 194 -13.22 15.82 14.67
CA LYS A 194 -13.72 14.45 14.76
C LYS A 194 -14.87 14.25 13.77
N GLU A 195 -14.75 13.25 12.90
CA GLU A 195 -15.76 12.95 11.87
C GLU A 195 -15.92 11.44 11.63
N LYS A 196 -17.08 11.06 11.09
CA LYS A 196 -17.30 9.72 10.55
C LYS A 196 -16.85 9.68 9.11
N VAL A 197 -15.95 8.76 8.80
CA VAL A 197 -15.40 8.56 7.46
C VAL A 197 -15.76 7.16 6.95
N LYS A 198 -15.88 7.01 5.63
CA LYS A 198 -15.94 5.69 5.00
C LYS A 198 -14.68 4.91 5.39
N ASN A 199 -14.83 3.63 5.71
CA ASN A 199 -13.72 2.77 6.08
C ASN A 199 -13.00 2.18 4.84
N PRO A 200 -11.79 2.64 4.49
CA PRO A 200 -11.04 2.10 3.35
C PRO A 200 -10.49 0.69 3.61
N LEU A 201 -10.42 0.26 4.89
CA LEU A 201 -9.90 -1.06 5.29
C LEU A 201 -10.94 -2.17 5.11
N LYS A 202 -12.23 -1.81 5.00
CA LYS A 202 -13.31 -2.77 4.72
C LYS A 202 -13.31 -3.22 3.27
N SER A 203 -13.28 -2.28 2.33
CA SER A 203 -13.39 -2.59 0.91
C SER A 203 -12.86 -1.50 0.01
N TYR A 204 -12.42 -1.92 -1.16
CA TYR A 204 -12.10 -1.06 -2.29
C TYR A 204 -13.11 -1.29 -3.42
N THR A 205 -13.70 -0.22 -3.94
CA THR A 205 -14.56 -0.29 -5.12
C THR A 205 -13.70 -0.10 -6.36
N LEU A 206 -13.68 -1.09 -7.25
CA LEU A 206 -12.89 -0.99 -8.47
C LEU A 206 -13.38 0.18 -9.33
N PRO A 207 -12.46 0.99 -9.89
CA PRO A 207 -12.80 2.12 -10.76
C PRO A 207 -13.18 1.67 -12.17
N VAL A 208 -12.86 0.42 -12.53
CA VAL A 208 -13.18 -0.21 -13.81
C VAL A 208 -13.63 -1.65 -13.60
N ASP A 209 -14.50 -2.13 -14.49
CA ASP A 209 -14.93 -3.53 -14.48
C ASP A 209 -13.79 -4.44 -14.99
N LEU A 210 -13.46 -5.46 -14.20
CA LEU A 210 -12.42 -6.45 -14.49
C LEU A 210 -12.99 -7.82 -14.90
N SER A 211 -14.30 -7.93 -15.15
CA SER A 211 -14.98 -9.19 -15.50
C SER A 211 -14.50 -9.79 -16.83
N PHE A 212 -13.99 -8.96 -17.74
CA PHE A 212 -13.44 -9.37 -19.04
C PHE A 212 -12.05 -8.72 -19.26
N PRO A 213 -11.02 -9.16 -18.52
CA PRO A 213 -9.72 -8.47 -18.49
C PRO A 213 -8.89 -8.70 -19.74
N LEU A 214 -9.23 -9.72 -20.53
CA LEU A 214 -8.78 -9.93 -21.90
C LEU A 214 -10.02 -9.66 -22.73
N GLY A 215 -9.97 -8.72 -23.67
CA GLY A 215 -11.07 -8.46 -24.59
C GLY A 215 -11.58 -9.76 -25.23
N LYS A 216 -12.89 -9.82 -25.53
CA LYS A 216 -13.48 -10.94 -26.26
C LYS A 216 -12.82 -11.18 -27.60
#